data_AF-A0A5M5BRV9-F1
#
_entry.id   AF-A0A5M5BRV9-F1
#
_cell.length_a   1.000
_cell.length_b   1.000
_cell.length_c   1.000
_cell.angle_alpha   90.00
_cell.angle_beta   90.00
_cell.angle_gamma   90.00
#
_symmetry.space_group_name_H-M   'P 1'
#
loop_
_entity.id
_entity.type
_entity.pdbx_description
1 polymer ?
#
loop_
_entity_poly.entity_id
_entity_poly.type
_entity_poly.pdbx_seq_one_letter_code
_entity_poly.pdbx_strand_id
1 'polypeptide(L)'
;QIGEFSDDAYYMCPYTQELFFGGIDGLLYLDKEVQAAPEFYPDILLRKLTVGHTQVVQGDGDYYTDDGKALQLKGTEVSFALSFVVPDFLSGEDIEYSYQLEGYDKDWTSFSSINEASYTGVPAGDYIFKVRYKRDVFDTEYRHFSIPVYILSPWYRSVAAYFVYLIIFLLLLGYVIYLLRKNYLQERMMKTLMGTESCRKSETVYTNRRMLEDFTLIYNYCDQLRAENLSYEQCLEKVSLIRETVMSALLNPDALFLEELKQFFPDRFIVSARMSIQGVSQEVLRTLEEQGIDHSSISSMIPEHLTFPVYKNALYSILYCCYLRITEMKGTHGVIVEMSEQDGKMQLHFSSKDATAKALYEYLSDKASSVTEKDSDHVFVVHLLLGFVRSALERIHAVLRYDDDESGSRLTIIFEPAVLTVAGEQGKKTVLLLEDRDEMTWLISNFLADEYVVHQVNSVQLGFD
;
A
#
# COMPACT_ATOMS: atom_id res chain seq x y z
N GLN A 1 -25.37 -100.67 4.22
CA GLN A 1 -26.62 -99.90 4.30
C GLN A 1 -27.67 -100.76 3.61
N ILE A 2 -28.44 -101.53 4.36
CA ILE A 2 -29.49 -102.38 3.78
C ILE A 2 -30.69 -101.45 3.56
N GLY A 3 -30.87 -100.99 2.33
CA GLY A 3 -31.88 -99.97 1.99
C GLY A 3 -33.28 -100.53 1.75
N GLU A 4 -33.40 -101.84 1.50
CA GLU A 4 -34.68 -102.51 1.24
C GLU A 4 -34.78 -103.82 2.03
N PHE A 5 -35.89 -103.95 2.74
CA PHE A 5 -36.28 -105.16 3.47
C PHE A 5 -37.28 -105.93 2.62
N SER A 6 -37.20 -107.27 2.67
CA SER A 6 -38.25 -108.09 2.04
C SER A 6 -39.48 -108.09 2.94
N ASP A 7 -40.66 -107.91 2.34
CA ASP A 7 -41.93 -107.97 3.07
C ASP A 7 -42.06 -109.30 3.83
N ASP A 8 -42.49 -109.22 5.09
CA ASP A 8 -42.64 -110.34 6.03
C ASP A 8 -41.36 -111.13 6.36
N ALA A 9 -40.17 -110.69 5.92
CA ALA A 9 -38.89 -111.34 6.21
C ALA A 9 -38.28 -110.89 7.56
N TYR A 10 -39.02 -111.08 8.65
CA TYR A 10 -38.52 -110.83 10.01
C TYR A 10 -38.54 -112.10 10.87
N TYR A 11 -37.59 -112.19 11.79
CA TYR A 11 -37.54 -113.25 12.80
C TYR A 11 -37.20 -112.63 14.16
N MET A 12 -38.02 -112.93 15.17
CA MET A 12 -37.71 -112.59 16.55
C MET A 12 -37.22 -113.85 17.25
N CYS A 13 -35.98 -113.83 17.74
CA CYS A 13 -35.43 -114.96 18.48
C CYS A 13 -36.17 -115.08 19.84
N PRO A 14 -36.83 -116.19 20.15
CA PRO A 14 -37.61 -116.31 21.39
C PRO A 14 -36.75 -116.35 22.65
N TYR A 15 -35.45 -116.64 22.53
CA TYR A 15 -34.51 -116.73 23.67
C TYR A 15 -33.82 -115.41 23.98
N THR A 16 -33.37 -114.68 22.96
CA THR A 16 -32.67 -113.40 23.12
C THR A 16 -33.59 -112.19 22.96
N GLN A 17 -34.80 -112.39 22.42
CA GLN A 17 -35.73 -111.33 21.99
C GLN A 17 -35.14 -110.31 21.01
N GLU A 18 -34.04 -110.66 20.35
CA GLU A 18 -33.43 -109.87 19.29
C GLU A 18 -34.27 -109.98 18.02
N LEU A 19 -34.32 -108.88 17.28
CA LEU A 19 -35.05 -108.78 16.02
C LEU A 19 -34.08 -108.86 14.85
N PHE A 20 -34.33 -109.81 13.96
CA PHE A 20 -33.57 -110.02 12.73
C PHE A 20 -34.44 -109.68 11.54
N PHE A 21 -33.89 -108.91 10.60
CA PHE A 21 -34.55 -108.50 9.37
C PHE A 21 -33.71 -108.94 8.18
N GLY A 22 -34.32 -109.72 7.29
CA GLY A 22 -33.71 -110.14 6.03
C GLY A 22 -33.93 -109.09 4.94
N GLY A 23 -32.85 -108.68 4.29
CA GLY A 23 -32.90 -107.77 3.15
C GLY A 23 -32.24 -108.36 1.90
N ILE A 24 -32.28 -107.60 0.81
CA ILE A 24 -31.64 -107.97 -0.48
C ILE A 24 -30.11 -108.05 -0.38
N ASP A 25 -29.52 -107.41 0.63
CA ASP A 25 -28.08 -107.29 0.81
C ASP A 25 -27.64 -107.71 2.22
N GLY A 26 -28.20 -108.83 2.69
CA GLY A 26 -27.77 -109.50 3.93
C GLY A 26 -28.81 -109.48 5.06
N LEU A 27 -28.31 -109.64 6.28
CA LEU A 27 -29.10 -109.74 7.51
C LEU A 27 -28.80 -108.56 8.42
N LEU A 28 -29.82 -107.82 8.83
CA LEU A 28 -29.74 -106.81 9.87
C LEU A 28 -30.22 -107.43 11.19
N TYR A 29 -29.49 -107.26 12.29
CA TYR A 29 -29.99 -107.55 13.62
C TYR A 29 -30.01 -106.28 14.46
N LEU A 30 -31.09 -106.08 15.20
CA LEU A 30 -31.29 -104.94 16.09
C LEU A 30 -31.19 -105.43 17.54
N ASP A 31 -30.18 -104.92 18.23
CA ASP A 31 -30.02 -105.09 19.67
C ASP A 31 -30.99 -104.14 20.40
N LYS A 32 -31.62 -104.60 21.49
CA LYS A 32 -32.57 -103.81 22.27
C LYS A 32 -31.90 -102.72 23.11
N GLU A 33 -30.59 -102.82 23.34
CA GLU A 33 -29.82 -101.88 24.17
C GLU A 33 -29.14 -100.77 23.37
N VAL A 34 -29.74 -100.29 22.27
CA VAL A 34 -29.25 -99.07 21.62
C VAL A 34 -29.63 -97.87 22.50
N GLN A 35 -28.73 -97.50 23.41
CA GLN A 35 -28.76 -96.18 24.03
C GLN A 35 -28.68 -95.14 22.90
N ALA A 36 -29.60 -94.17 22.93
CA ALA A 36 -29.54 -93.03 22.03
C ALA A 36 -28.14 -92.42 22.08
N ALA A 37 -27.47 -92.32 20.94
CA ALA A 37 -26.16 -91.69 20.87
C ALA A 37 -26.27 -90.27 21.46
N PRO A 38 -25.32 -89.80 22.27
CA PRO A 38 -25.37 -88.46 22.81
C PRO A 38 -25.38 -87.45 21.66
N GLU A 39 -26.33 -86.51 21.67
CA GLU A 39 -26.42 -85.45 20.68
C GLU A 39 -25.16 -84.57 20.75
N PHE A 40 -24.29 -84.70 19.76
CA PHE A 40 -23.06 -83.92 19.67
C PHE A 40 -23.33 -82.63 18.88
N TYR A 41 -23.25 -81.46 19.51
CA TYR A 41 -23.37 -80.17 18.84
C TYR A 41 -21.98 -79.53 18.69
N PRO A 42 -21.36 -79.50 17.48
CA PRO A 42 -20.05 -78.89 17.29
C PRO A 42 -20.10 -77.35 17.37
N ASP A 43 -18.98 -76.72 17.68
CA ASP A 43 -18.85 -75.27 17.58
C ASP A 43 -18.73 -74.82 16.12
N ILE A 44 -19.32 -73.66 15.80
CA ILE A 44 -19.23 -73.05 14.47
C ILE A 44 -17.84 -72.46 14.30
N LEU A 45 -17.16 -72.80 13.21
CA LEU A 45 -15.84 -72.29 12.88
C LEU A 45 -15.92 -71.30 11.72
N LEU A 46 -15.34 -70.11 11.91
CA LEU A 46 -15.12 -69.18 10.82
C LEU A 46 -13.93 -69.66 9.97
N ARG A 47 -14.16 -69.93 8.69
CA ARG A 47 -13.16 -70.54 7.81
C ARG A 47 -12.46 -69.54 6.92
N LYS A 48 -13.19 -68.54 6.44
CA LYS A 48 -12.70 -67.65 5.39
C LYS A 48 -13.27 -66.25 5.54
N LEU A 49 -12.40 -65.25 5.34
CA LEU A 49 -12.77 -63.85 5.18
C LEU A 49 -12.37 -63.41 3.76
N THR A 50 -13.30 -62.81 3.05
CA THR A 50 -13.05 -62.14 1.76
C THR A 50 -13.38 -60.68 1.92
N VAL A 51 -12.47 -59.77 1.58
CA VAL A 51 -12.69 -58.32 1.59
C VAL A 51 -12.57 -57.82 0.16
N GLY A 52 -13.66 -57.26 -0.38
CA GLY A 52 -13.78 -56.91 -1.80
C GLY A 52 -13.67 -58.16 -2.69
N HIS A 53 -12.58 -58.23 -3.48
CA HIS A 53 -12.26 -59.38 -4.33
C HIS A 53 -11.07 -60.21 -3.82
N THR A 54 -10.53 -59.87 -2.65
CA THR A 54 -9.32 -60.49 -2.11
C THR A 54 -9.66 -61.37 -0.93
N GLN A 55 -9.15 -62.61 -0.96
CA GLN A 55 -9.26 -63.52 0.19
C GLN A 55 -8.18 -63.16 1.20
N VAL A 56 -8.59 -62.95 2.45
CA VAL A 56 -7.69 -62.63 3.56
C VAL A 56 -7.28 -63.92 4.23
N VAL A 57 -5.97 -64.12 4.40
CA VAL A 57 -5.43 -65.28 5.12
C VAL A 57 -5.54 -65.05 6.62
N GLN A 58 -5.95 -66.07 7.36
CA GLN A 58 -6.08 -66.01 8.81
C GLN A 58 -4.69 -65.73 9.44
N GLY A 59 -4.59 -64.65 10.23
CA GLY A 59 -3.32 -64.17 10.81
C GLY A 59 -2.70 -62.97 10.09
N ASP A 60 -3.34 -62.45 9.03
CA ASP A 60 -2.98 -61.16 8.45
C ASP A 60 -3.35 -60.01 9.40
N GLY A 61 -2.34 -59.37 9.97
CA GLY A 61 -2.48 -58.35 11.03
C GLY A 61 -3.22 -57.08 10.59
N ASP A 62 -3.45 -56.90 9.29
CA ASP A 62 -4.18 -55.75 8.76
C ASP A 62 -5.70 -55.84 8.94
N TYR A 63 -6.25 -57.05 9.13
CA TYR A 63 -7.70 -57.32 9.15
C TYR A 63 -8.23 -57.95 10.44
N TYR A 64 -7.34 -58.43 11.30
CA TYR A 64 -7.67 -58.94 12.64
C TYR A 64 -7.08 -58.02 13.70
N THR A 65 -7.76 -57.86 14.84
CA THR A 65 -7.14 -57.19 16.00
C THR A 65 -5.94 -58.00 16.51
N ASP A 66 -5.03 -57.35 17.24
CA ASP A 66 -3.81 -57.99 17.79
C ASP A 66 -4.12 -59.24 18.63
N ASP A 67 -5.29 -59.30 19.26
CA ASP A 67 -5.77 -60.44 20.05
C ASP A 67 -6.42 -61.55 19.21
N GLY A 68 -6.59 -61.37 17.90
CA GLY A 68 -7.21 -62.30 16.96
C GLY A 68 -8.72 -62.53 17.16
N LYS A 69 -9.35 -61.79 18.08
CA LYS A 69 -10.74 -61.99 18.52
C LYS A 69 -11.77 -61.11 17.81
N ALA A 70 -11.33 -60.13 17.01
CA ALA A 70 -12.20 -59.24 16.27
C ALA A 70 -11.65 -58.92 14.88
N LEU A 71 -12.54 -58.55 13.97
CA LEU A 71 -12.21 -58.11 12.62
C LEU A 71 -12.10 -56.59 12.60
N GLN A 72 -11.05 -56.06 11.96
CA GLN A 72 -10.85 -54.63 11.78
C GLN A 72 -10.71 -54.33 10.28
N LEU A 73 -11.70 -53.65 9.72
CA LEU A 73 -11.73 -53.26 8.32
C LEU A 73 -11.52 -51.74 8.21
N LYS A 74 -10.75 -51.27 7.23
CA LYS A 74 -10.51 -49.84 6.99
C LYS A 74 -11.22 -49.40 5.72
N GLY A 75 -12.10 -48.41 5.80
CA GLY A 75 -12.82 -47.92 4.62
C GLY A 75 -14.06 -47.09 4.94
N THR A 76 -14.61 -46.45 3.91
CA THR A 76 -15.88 -45.72 4.03
C THR A 76 -17.08 -46.64 3.86
N GLU A 77 -16.99 -47.54 2.88
CA GLU A 77 -17.98 -48.55 2.53
C GLU A 77 -17.20 -49.81 2.20
N VAL A 78 -17.30 -50.84 3.05
CA VAL A 78 -16.55 -52.08 2.86
C VAL A 78 -17.50 -53.18 2.44
N SER A 79 -17.10 -53.91 1.40
CA SER A 79 -17.75 -55.15 1.01
C SER A 79 -16.93 -56.31 1.53
N PHE A 80 -17.53 -57.22 2.28
CA PHE A 80 -16.86 -58.39 2.83
C PHE A 80 -17.78 -59.60 2.86
N ALA A 81 -17.19 -60.78 2.79
CA ALA A 81 -17.89 -62.05 2.93
C ALA A 81 -17.20 -62.96 3.96
N LEU A 82 -18.00 -63.62 4.77
CA LEU A 82 -17.57 -64.53 5.83
C LEU A 82 -18.12 -65.93 5.53
N SER A 83 -17.22 -66.90 5.39
CA SER A 83 -17.61 -68.31 5.26
C SER A 83 -17.40 -69.04 6.58
N PHE A 84 -18.40 -69.80 7.01
CA PHE A 84 -18.42 -70.52 8.28
C PHE A 84 -18.79 -72.00 8.05
N VAL A 85 -18.45 -72.88 8.98
CA VAL A 85 -18.78 -74.30 8.88
C VAL A 85 -18.93 -74.93 10.25
N VAL A 86 -19.87 -75.86 10.36
CA VAL A 86 -20.01 -76.74 11.52
C VAL A 86 -19.43 -78.10 11.15
N PRO A 87 -18.37 -78.58 11.83
CA PRO A 87 -17.75 -79.87 11.54
C PRO A 87 -18.60 -81.01 12.12
N ASP A 88 -19.73 -81.32 11.49
CA ASP A 88 -20.52 -82.52 11.78
C ASP A 88 -20.20 -83.62 10.75
N PHE A 89 -19.49 -84.65 11.19
CA PHE A 89 -19.13 -85.81 10.37
C PHE A 89 -19.99 -87.05 10.68
N LEU A 90 -20.90 -86.95 11.65
CA LEU A 90 -21.65 -88.08 12.19
C LEU A 90 -23.04 -88.19 11.57
N SER A 91 -23.70 -87.05 11.38
CA SER A 91 -25.14 -87.01 11.08
C SER A 91 -25.44 -87.16 9.58
N GLY A 92 -24.54 -86.74 8.69
CA GLY A 92 -24.77 -86.79 7.22
C GLY A 92 -25.96 -85.96 6.71
N GLU A 93 -26.59 -85.18 7.60
CA GLU A 93 -27.77 -84.35 7.34
C GLU A 93 -27.39 -82.96 6.81
N ASP A 94 -28.32 -82.34 6.08
CA ASP A 94 -28.19 -80.97 5.56
C ASP A 94 -28.32 -79.95 6.71
N ILE A 95 -27.19 -79.39 7.14
CA ILE A 95 -27.15 -78.33 8.15
C ILE A 95 -27.62 -77.01 7.53
N GLU A 96 -28.60 -76.38 8.17
CA GLU A 96 -29.05 -75.04 7.79
C GLU A 96 -28.51 -73.96 8.73
N TYR A 97 -28.08 -72.84 8.15
CA TYR A 97 -27.49 -71.70 8.83
C TYR A 97 -28.38 -70.48 8.76
N SER A 98 -28.34 -69.66 9.80
CA SER A 98 -28.98 -68.35 9.89
C SER A 98 -27.97 -67.39 10.50
N TYR A 99 -27.83 -66.19 9.94
CA TYR A 99 -26.83 -65.22 10.35
C TYR A 99 -27.43 -63.81 10.44
N GLN A 100 -26.74 -62.94 11.18
CA GLN A 100 -27.12 -61.55 11.36
C GLN A 100 -25.88 -60.70 11.64
N LEU A 101 -25.81 -59.52 11.02
CA LEU A 101 -24.87 -58.47 11.38
C LEU A 101 -25.58 -57.44 12.26
N GLU A 102 -25.46 -57.60 13.58
CA GLU A 102 -26.08 -56.70 14.54
C GLU A 102 -25.53 -55.27 14.38
N GLY A 103 -26.44 -54.31 14.23
CA GLY A 103 -26.14 -52.91 13.88
C GLY A 103 -26.35 -52.57 12.40
N TYR A 104 -26.49 -53.58 11.52
CA TYR A 104 -26.80 -53.41 10.09
C TYR A 104 -28.11 -54.12 9.71
N ASP A 105 -28.24 -55.41 10.08
CA ASP A 105 -29.43 -56.22 9.82
C ASP A 105 -30.49 -56.04 10.92
N LYS A 106 -31.76 -55.90 10.54
CA LYS A 106 -32.88 -55.76 11.49
C LYS A 106 -33.23 -57.09 12.18
N ASP A 107 -33.23 -58.17 11.43
CA ASP A 107 -33.62 -59.51 11.87
C ASP A 107 -32.63 -60.55 11.33
N TRP A 108 -32.67 -61.76 11.88
CA TRP A 108 -31.91 -62.92 11.39
C TRP A 108 -32.33 -63.31 9.98
N THR A 109 -31.38 -63.79 9.16
CA THR A 109 -31.70 -64.38 7.86
C THR A 109 -32.48 -65.69 8.01
N SER A 110 -33.25 -66.07 6.98
CA SER A 110 -33.90 -67.38 6.91
C SER A 110 -32.85 -68.49 6.91
N PHE A 111 -33.17 -69.60 7.57
CA PHE A 111 -32.32 -70.78 7.55
C PHE A 111 -32.10 -71.30 6.12
N SER A 112 -30.85 -71.54 5.76
CA SER A 112 -30.43 -72.00 4.44
C SER A 112 -29.16 -72.84 4.54
N SER A 113 -28.94 -73.78 3.61
CA SER A 113 -27.69 -74.55 3.51
C SER A 113 -26.48 -73.71 3.04
N ILE A 114 -26.69 -72.43 2.69
CA ILE A 114 -25.62 -71.51 2.32
C ILE A 114 -24.77 -71.16 3.55
N ASN A 115 -23.48 -71.41 3.45
CA ASN A 115 -22.51 -71.24 4.53
C ASN A 115 -21.60 -70.01 4.36
N GLU A 116 -22.06 -69.03 3.57
CA GLU A 116 -21.37 -67.76 3.29
C GLU A 116 -22.32 -66.58 3.48
N ALA A 117 -21.92 -65.63 4.32
CA ALA A 117 -22.61 -64.35 4.50
C ALA A 117 -21.85 -63.25 3.76
N SER A 118 -22.50 -62.60 2.79
CA SER A 118 -21.92 -61.52 1.99
C SER A 118 -22.61 -60.20 2.28
N TYR A 119 -21.81 -59.19 2.63
CA TYR A 119 -22.26 -57.82 2.88
C TYR A 119 -21.55 -56.86 1.93
N THR A 120 -22.31 -55.93 1.35
CA THR A 120 -21.79 -54.93 0.40
C THR A 120 -22.10 -53.52 0.89
N GLY A 121 -21.10 -52.65 0.86
CA GLY A 121 -21.27 -51.24 1.19
C GLY A 121 -21.63 -50.98 2.65
N VAL A 122 -21.10 -51.77 3.59
CA VAL A 122 -21.37 -51.57 5.02
C VAL A 122 -20.66 -50.27 5.46
N PRO A 123 -21.39 -49.32 6.07
CA PRO A 123 -20.80 -48.05 6.49
C PRO A 123 -19.83 -48.23 7.67
N ALA A 124 -19.00 -47.23 7.93
CA ALA A 124 -18.09 -47.24 9.07
C ALA A 124 -18.86 -47.24 10.40
N GLY A 125 -18.45 -48.11 11.33
CA GLY A 125 -19.13 -48.33 12.60
C GLY A 125 -18.68 -49.62 13.30
N ASP A 126 -19.29 -49.91 14.44
CA ASP A 126 -19.04 -51.09 15.25
C ASP A 126 -20.19 -52.08 15.10
N TYR A 127 -19.89 -53.30 14.66
CA TYR A 127 -20.88 -54.34 14.38
C TYR A 127 -20.54 -55.65 15.09
N ILE A 128 -21.53 -56.53 15.26
CA ILE A 128 -21.33 -57.89 15.76
C ILE A 128 -21.91 -58.88 14.76
N PHE A 129 -21.05 -59.67 14.12
CA PHE A 129 -21.49 -60.75 13.26
C PHE A 129 -21.89 -61.94 14.13
N LYS A 130 -23.10 -62.46 13.94
CA LYS A 130 -23.64 -63.62 14.65
C LYS A 130 -24.10 -64.66 13.64
N VAL A 131 -23.82 -65.93 13.92
CA VAL A 131 -24.30 -67.06 13.13
C VAL A 131 -24.79 -68.16 14.06
N ARG A 132 -25.86 -68.82 13.64
CA ARG A 132 -26.45 -69.99 14.30
C ARG A 132 -26.78 -71.05 13.27
N TYR A 133 -26.84 -72.30 13.69
CA TYR A 133 -27.21 -73.41 12.83
C TYR A 133 -28.27 -74.28 13.49
N LYS A 134 -28.98 -75.05 12.67
CA LYS A 134 -29.89 -76.13 13.09
C LYS A 134 -29.62 -77.38 12.24
N ARG A 135 -29.89 -78.56 12.80
CA ARG A 135 -29.78 -79.85 12.10
C ARG A 135 -31.15 -80.39 11.73
N ASP A 136 -32.10 -80.29 12.65
CA ASP A 136 -33.49 -80.69 12.44
C ASP A 136 -34.44 -79.49 12.50
N VAL A 137 -35.58 -79.58 11.81
CA VAL A 137 -36.69 -78.62 11.85
C VAL A 137 -37.24 -78.46 13.28
N PHE A 138 -37.05 -79.48 14.13
CA PHE A 138 -37.50 -79.48 15.52
C PHE A 138 -36.47 -78.98 16.53
N ASP A 139 -35.25 -78.60 16.11
CA ASP A 139 -34.26 -78.00 17.00
C ASP A 139 -34.79 -76.67 17.56
N THR A 140 -34.87 -76.56 18.89
CA THR A 140 -35.32 -75.35 19.62
C THR A 140 -34.19 -74.60 20.31
N GLU A 141 -33.02 -75.23 20.47
CA GLU A 141 -31.81 -74.61 21.02
C GLU A 141 -30.72 -74.55 19.95
N TYR A 142 -30.26 -73.35 19.62
CA TYR A 142 -29.21 -73.14 18.62
C TYR A 142 -27.90 -72.74 19.28
N ARG A 143 -26.78 -73.33 18.85
CA ARG A 143 -25.45 -72.77 19.16
C ARG A 143 -25.21 -71.54 18.31
N HIS A 144 -24.61 -70.52 18.92
CA HIS A 144 -24.31 -69.25 18.27
C HIS A 144 -22.80 -69.00 18.29
N PHE A 145 -22.26 -68.51 17.19
CA PHE A 145 -20.92 -67.93 17.12
C PHE A 145 -21.06 -66.43 16.90
N SER A 146 -20.26 -65.63 17.62
CA SER A 146 -20.23 -64.19 17.47
C SER A 146 -18.80 -63.66 17.36
N ILE A 147 -18.60 -62.67 16.49
CA ILE A 147 -17.32 -61.97 16.32
C ILE A 147 -17.57 -60.47 16.11
N PRO A 148 -16.88 -59.57 16.85
CA PRO A 148 -16.94 -58.14 16.61
C PRO A 148 -16.30 -57.77 15.27
N VAL A 149 -16.91 -56.81 14.56
CA VAL A 149 -16.44 -56.28 13.27
C VAL A 149 -16.39 -54.76 13.37
N TYR A 150 -15.18 -54.20 13.36
CA TYR A 150 -14.92 -52.77 13.47
C TYR A 150 -14.56 -52.21 12.10
N ILE A 151 -15.40 -51.30 11.56
CA ILE A 151 -15.13 -50.63 10.28
C ILE A 151 -14.66 -49.20 10.58
N LEU A 152 -13.34 -48.99 10.49
CA LEU A 152 -12.68 -47.73 10.78
C LEU A 152 -12.93 -46.68 9.69
N SER A 153 -13.43 -45.52 10.10
CA SER A 153 -13.57 -44.34 9.23
C SER A 153 -12.20 -43.82 8.75
N PRO A 154 -12.06 -43.40 7.48
CA PRO A 154 -10.82 -42.81 7.00
C PRO A 154 -10.46 -41.48 7.69
N TRP A 155 -9.17 -41.25 7.89
CA TRP A 155 -8.62 -40.08 8.60
C TRP A 155 -9.04 -38.72 8.00
N TYR A 156 -9.23 -38.64 6.68
CA TYR A 156 -9.60 -37.41 5.98
C TYR A 156 -11.07 -36.97 6.19
N ARG A 157 -11.91 -37.84 6.77
CA ARG A 157 -13.29 -37.52 7.20
C ARG A 157 -13.40 -37.23 8.69
N SER A 158 -12.29 -37.26 9.42
CA SER A 158 -12.29 -36.94 10.85
C SER A 158 -12.68 -35.47 11.09
N VAL A 159 -13.31 -35.19 12.23
CA VAL A 159 -13.63 -33.82 12.66
C VAL A 159 -12.38 -32.93 12.67
N ALA A 160 -11.22 -33.49 13.03
CA ALA A 160 -9.94 -32.80 12.98
C ALA A 160 -9.53 -32.39 11.55
N ALA A 161 -9.76 -33.25 10.54
CA ALA A 161 -9.48 -32.92 9.14
C ALA A 161 -10.35 -31.74 8.65
N TYR A 162 -11.62 -31.67 9.07
CA TYR A 162 -12.48 -30.53 8.75
C TYR A 162 -11.98 -29.21 9.36
N PHE A 163 -11.45 -29.23 10.59
CA PHE A 163 -10.81 -28.05 11.18
C PHE A 163 -9.59 -27.59 10.37
N VAL A 164 -8.76 -28.53 9.90
CA VAL A 164 -7.61 -28.21 9.05
C VAL A 164 -8.04 -27.59 7.73
N TYR A 165 -9.08 -28.14 7.07
CA TYR A 165 -9.63 -27.56 5.84
C TYR A 165 -10.15 -26.14 6.05
N LEU A 166 -10.83 -25.89 7.18
CA LEU A 166 -11.31 -24.55 7.52
C LEU A 166 -10.15 -23.55 7.68
N ILE A 167 -9.08 -23.96 8.36
CA ILE A 167 -7.89 -23.11 8.55
C ILE A 167 -7.23 -22.79 7.21
N ILE A 168 -7.03 -23.79 6.35
CA ILE A 168 -6.45 -23.61 5.02
C ILE A 168 -7.32 -22.67 4.18
N PHE A 169 -8.64 -22.84 4.22
CA PHE A 169 -9.58 -21.96 3.51
C PHE A 169 -9.49 -20.51 3.99
N LEU A 170 -9.45 -20.27 5.31
CA LEU A 170 -9.33 -18.93 5.88
C LEU A 170 -7.98 -18.27 5.52
N LEU A 171 -6.89 -19.03 5.52
CA LEU A 171 -5.57 -18.53 5.09
C LEU A 171 -5.58 -18.13 3.62
N LEU A 172 -6.16 -18.96 2.75
CA LEU A 172 -6.25 -18.66 1.32
C LEU A 172 -7.13 -17.44 1.06
N LEU A 173 -8.27 -17.33 1.75
CA LEU A 173 -9.14 -16.17 1.67
C LEU A 173 -8.42 -14.88 2.14
N GLY A 174 -7.70 -14.96 3.27
CA GLY A 174 -6.89 -13.85 3.76
C GLY A 174 -5.80 -13.43 2.77
N TYR A 175 -5.14 -14.39 2.13
CA TYR A 175 -4.12 -14.14 1.11
C TYR A 175 -4.69 -13.44 -0.14
N VAL A 176 -5.86 -13.87 -0.61
CA VAL A 176 -6.54 -13.22 -1.75
C VAL A 176 -6.93 -11.78 -1.41
N ILE A 177 -7.50 -11.54 -0.22
CA ILE A 177 -7.84 -10.19 0.24
C ILE A 177 -6.59 -9.31 0.35
N TYR A 178 -5.48 -9.86 0.83
CA TYR A 178 -4.20 -9.16 0.90
C TYR A 178 -3.69 -8.74 -0.47
N LEU A 179 -3.72 -9.64 -1.47
CA LEU A 179 -3.33 -9.33 -2.85
C LEU A 179 -4.22 -8.24 -3.48
N LEU A 180 -5.53 -8.33 -3.29
CA LEU A 180 -6.47 -7.32 -3.80
C LEU A 180 -6.21 -5.94 -3.17
N ARG A 181 -5.98 -5.89 -1.85
CA ARG A 181 -5.63 -4.64 -1.16
C ARG A 181 -4.31 -4.06 -1.67
N LYS A 182 -3.30 -4.91 -1.88
CA LYS A 182 -2.00 -4.49 -2.40
C LYS A 182 -2.14 -3.85 -3.78
N ASN A 183 -2.83 -4.52 -4.71
CA ASN A 183 -3.05 -4.01 -6.06
C ASN A 183 -3.82 -2.68 -6.04
N TYR A 184 -4.86 -2.58 -5.20
CA TYR A 184 -5.64 -1.36 -5.06
C TYR A 184 -4.81 -0.18 -4.51
N LEU A 185 -3.93 -0.43 -3.53
CA LEU A 185 -3.03 0.59 -3.01
C LEU A 185 -2.02 1.07 -4.07
N GLN A 186 -1.48 0.14 -4.85
CA GLN A 186 -0.53 0.47 -5.92
C GLN A 186 -1.17 1.34 -7.00
N GLU A 187 -2.41 1.06 -7.41
CA GLU A 187 -3.14 1.90 -8.36
C GLU A 187 -3.38 3.31 -7.83
N ARG A 188 -3.72 3.45 -6.54
CA ARG A 188 -3.90 4.77 -5.92
C ARG A 188 -2.59 5.56 -5.89
N MET A 189 -1.50 4.93 -5.45
CA MET A 189 -0.19 5.57 -5.44
C MET A 189 0.22 6.04 -6.84
N MET A 190 0.03 5.20 -7.86
CA MET A 190 0.36 5.55 -9.25
C MET A 190 -0.44 6.76 -9.75
N LYS A 191 -1.75 6.82 -9.44
CA LYS A 191 -2.60 7.96 -9.82
C LYS A 191 -2.17 9.25 -9.13
N THR A 192 -1.82 9.19 -7.84
CA THR A 192 -1.32 10.36 -7.10
C THR A 192 -0.01 10.86 -7.69
N LEU A 193 0.93 9.96 -8.00
CA LEU A 193 2.20 10.32 -8.63
C LEU A 193 2.01 10.99 -10.00
N MET A 194 1.17 10.41 -10.86
CA MET A 194 0.85 11.00 -12.17
C MET A 194 0.19 12.38 -12.05
N GLY A 195 -0.69 12.57 -11.06
CA GLY A 195 -1.29 13.86 -10.77
C GLY A 195 -0.26 14.91 -10.36
N THR A 196 0.67 14.55 -9.46
CA THR A 196 1.74 15.46 -9.02
C THR A 196 2.72 15.80 -10.15
N GLU A 197 3.11 14.84 -10.98
CA GLU A 197 4.00 15.10 -12.12
C GLU A 197 3.34 15.98 -13.19
N SER A 198 2.05 15.75 -13.46
CA SER A 198 1.29 16.54 -14.43
C SER A 198 1.11 17.99 -13.96
N CYS A 199 0.84 18.18 -12.66
CA CYS A 199 0.74 19.49 -12.05
C CYS A 199 2.09 20.24 -12.12
N ARG A 200 3.19 19.57 -11.74
CA ARG A 200 4.56 20.11 -11.85
C ARG A 200 4.91 20.53 -13.29
N LYS A 201 4.58 19.70 -14.28
CA LYS A 201 4.77 20.06 -15.70
C LYS A 201 3.95 21.27 -16.10
N SER A 202 2.69 21.34 -15.71
CA SER A 202 1.83 22.49 -16.02
C SER A 202 2.36 23.80 -15.42
N GLU A 203 2.89 23.75 -14.20
CA GLU A 203 3.49 24.88 -13.50
C GLU A 203 4.77 25.38 -14.20
N THR A 204 5.64 24.47 -14.63
CA THR A 204 6.84 24.84 -15.44
C THR A 204 6.49 25.47 -16.79
N VAL A 205 5.39 25.05 -17.42
CA VAL A 205 4.95 25.62 -18.70
C VAL A 205 4.37 27.03 -18.50
N TYR A 206 3.61 27.23 -17.42
CA TYR A 206 3.02 28.54 -17.10
C TYR A 206 4.11 29.58 -16.79
N THR A 207 5.09 29.21 -15.97
CA THR A 207 6.24 30.07 -15.62
C THR A 207 7.08 30.45 -16.84
N ASN A 208 7.43 29.47 -17.69
CA ASN A 208 8.16 29.72 -18.94
C ASN A 208 7.41 30.67 -19.88
N ARG A 209 6.09 30.53 -19.99
CA ARG A 209 5.27 31.41 -20.83
C ARG A 209 5.28 32.85 -20.32
N ARG A 210 5.15 33.04 -19.01
CA ARG A 210 5.17 34.37 -18.38
C ARG A 210 6.52 35.08 -18.57
N MET A 211 7.62 34.36 -18.41
CA MET A 211 8.96 34.91 -18.71
C MET A 211 9.10 35.37 -20.16
N LEU A 212 8.57 34.59 -21.10
CA LEU A 212 8.62 34.94 -22.52
C LEU A 212 7.85 36.24 -22.81
N GLU A 213 6.72 36.44 -22.14
CA GLU A 213 5.93 37.68 -22.22
C GLU A 213 6.72 38.88 -21.66
N ASP A 214 7.37 38.73 -20.51
CA ASP A 214 8.23 39.77 -19.90
C ASP A 214 9.42 40.14 -20.82
N PHE A 215 10.11 39.15 -21.40
CA PHE A 215 11.18 39.41 -22.38
C PHE A 215 10.68 40.08 -23.66
N THR A 216 9.47 39.73 -24.11
CA THR A 216 8.85 40.36 -25.28
C THR A 216 8.51 41.83 -25.00
N LEU A 217 8.06 42.16 -23.79
CA LEU A 217 7.82 43.54 -23.37
C LEU A 217 9.12 44.35 -23.32
N ILE A 218 10.19 43.79 -22.73
CA ILE A 218 11.51 44.43 -22.72
C ILE A 218 11.98 44.71 -24.13
N TYR A 219 11.90 43.72 -25.03
CA TYR A 219 12.29 43.89 -26.44
C TYR A 219 11.48 45.00 -27.12
N ASN A 220 10.16 45.04 -26.90
CA ASN A 220 9.30 46.09 -27.44
C ASN A 220 9.67 47.49 -26.90
N TYR A 221 9.98 47.61 -25.61
CA TYR A 221 10.44 48.88 -25.04
C TYR A 221 11.81 49.29 -25.59
N CYS A 222 12.73 48.35 -25.80
CA CYS A 222 14.02 48.60 -26.45
C CYS A 222 13.84 49.05 -27.92
N ASP A 223 12.89 48.45 -28.65
CA ASP A 223 12.56 48.85 -30.02
C ASP A 223 11.93 50.25 -30.06
N GLN A 224 11.04 50.57 -29.13
CA GLN A 224 10.47 51.91 -28.96
C GLN A 224 11.54 52.96 -28.61
N LEU A 225 12.57 52.59 -27.85
CA LEU A 225 13.71 53.47 -27.56
C LEU A 225 14.61 53.69 -28.79
N ARG A 226 14.66 52.76 -29.75
CA ARG A 226 15.38 52.92 -31.03
C ARG A 226 14.65 53.85 -32.00
N ALA A 227 13.35 54.08 -31.82
CA ALA A 227 12.59 55.00 -32.68
C ALA A 227 12.97 56.47 -32.38
N GLU A 228 13.49 57.17 -33.40
CA GLU A 228 14.13 58.51 -33.29
C GLU A 228 13.24 59.68 -32.81
N ASN A 229 11.98 59.45 -32.42
CA ASN A 229 10.99 60.50 -32.14
C ASN A 229 10.58 60.64 -30.66
N LEU A 230 11.29 60.05 -29.70
CA LEU A 230 10.92 60.15 -28.28
C LEU A 230 11.50 61.39 -27.59
N SER A 231 10.65 62.08 -26.83
CA SER A 231 11.08 63.15 -25.91
C SER A 231 11.94 62.58 -24.78
N TYR A 232 12.80 63.40 -24.17
CA TYR A 232 13.68 63.01 -23.05
C TYR A 232 12.89 62.42 -21.87
N GLU A 233 11.71 62.97 -21.55
CA GLU A 233 10.82 62.43 -20.50
C GLU A 233 10.24 61.06 -20.86
N GLN A 234 9.87 60.84 -22.12
CA GLN A 234 9.35 59.55 -22.59
C GLN A 234 10.46 58.48 -22.63
N CYS A 235 11.69 58.88 -22.94
CA CYS A 235 12.85 58.00 -22.87
C CYS A 235 13.11 57.53 -21.43
N LEU A 236 13.08 58.45 -20.46
CA LEU A 236 13.22 58.12 -19.04
C LEU A 236 12.10 57.19 -18.55
N GLU A 237 10.85 57.43 -18.98
CA GLU A 237 9.71 56.58 -18.66
C GLU A 237 9.91 55.15 -19.20
N LYS A 238 10.31 54.99 -20.47
CA LYS A 238 10.54 53.68 -21.08
C LYS A 238 11.71 52.93 -20.45
N VAL A 239 12.80 53.62 -20.10
CA VAL A 239 13.92 53.03 -19.35
C VAL A 239 13.47 52.60 -17.97
N SER A 240 12.60 53.37 -17.31
CA SER A 240 12.03 52.99 -16.01
C SER A 240 11.14 51.74 -16.10
N LEU A 241 10.33 51.63 -17.16
CA LEU A 241 9.50 50.46 -17.47
C LEU A 241 10.34 49.22 -17.76
N ILE A 242 11.39 49.33 -18.58
CA ILE A 242 12.34 48.23 -18.81
C ILE A 242 12.95 47.76 -17.50
N ARG A 243 13.43 48.71 -16.68
CA ARG A 243 14.02 48.39 -15.38
C ARG A 243 13.00 47.70 -14.46
N GLU A 244 11.74 48.12 -14.49
CA GLU A 244 10.67 47.51 -13.71
C GLU A 244 10.35 46.09 -14.18
N THR A 245 10.18 45.86 -15.49
CA THR A 245 9.91 44.53 -16.07
C THR A 245 11.08 43.56 -15.87
N VAL A 246 12.32 44.04 -16.00
CA VAL A 246 13.52 43.23 -15.71
C VAL A 246 13.52 42.86 -14.22
N MET A 247 13.27 43.81 -13.33
CA MET A 247 13.27 43.51 -11.89
C MET A 247 12.10 42.62 -11.47
N SER A 248 10.93 42.75 -12.09
CA SER A 248 9.78 41.85 -11.84
C SER A 248 10.09 40.42 -12.28
N ALA A 249 10.77 40.24 -13.41
CA ALA A 249 11.22 38.93 -13.88
C ALA A 249 12.34 38.34 -13.00
N LEU A 250 13.33 39.16 -12.60
CA LEU A 250 14.46 38.75 -11.75
C LEU A 250 14.04 38.33 -10.35
N LEU A 251 12.99 38.97 -9.80
CA LEU A 251 12.51 38.78 -8.44
C LEU A 251 11.20 37.98 -8.37
N ASN A 252 10.78 37.35 -9.47
CA ASN A 252 9.58 36.52 -9.49
C ASN A 252 9.80 35.24 -8.63
N PRO A 253 9.00 35.01 -7.58
CA PRO A 253 9.17 33.86 -6.69
C PRO A 253 9.13 32.51 -7.44
N ASP A 254 8.25 32.34 -8.44
CA ASP A 254 8.10 31.06 -9.15
C ASP A 254 9.29 30.76 -10.08
N ALA A 255 9.91 31.81 -10.63
CA ALA A 255 11.15 31.74 -11.41
C ALA A 255 12.36 31.36 -10.56
N LEU A 256 12.34 31.77 -9.29
CA LEU A 256 13.43 31.57 -8.34
C LEU A 256 13.44 30.17 -7.72
N PHE A 257 12.36 29.39 -7.86
CA PHE A 257 12.35 27.97 -7.48
C PHE A 257 12.92 27.05 -8.56
N LEU A 258 13.09 27.51 -9.80
CA LEU A 258 13.84 26.76 -10.81
C LEU A 258 15.34 26.88 -10.52
N GLU A 259 15.92 25.79 -10.04
CA GLU A 259 17.35 25.65 -9.72
C GLU A 259 18.26 26.03 -10.91
N GLU A 260 17.79 25.82 -12.15
CA GLU A 260 18.47 26.20 -13.39
C GLU A 260 18.56 27.72 -13.61
N LEU A 261 17.57 28.50 -13.16
CA LEU A 261 17.53 29.95 -13.36
C LEU A 261 18.27 30.72 -12.27
N LYS A 262 18.42 30.14 -11.07
CA LYS A 262 19.21 30.72 -9.97
C LYS A 262 20.62 31.11 -10.41
N GLN A 263 21.22 30.34 -11.31
CA GLN A 263 22.59 30.54 -11.80
C GLN A 263 22.74 31.73 -12.77
N PHE A 264 21.66 32.20 -13.39
CA PHE A 264 21.70 33.29 -14.37
C PHE A 264 21.45 34.68 -13.76
N PHE A 265 21.03 34.74 -12.51
CA PHE A 265 20.76 36.00 -11.85
C PHE A 265 22.05 36.59 -11.27
N PRO A 266 22.26 37.92 -11.40
CA PRO A 266 23.46 38.54 -10.89
C PRO A 266 23.50 38.49 -9.36
N ASP A 267 24.59 37.96 -8.81
CA ASP A 267 24.86 37.94 -7.35
C ASP A 267 25.08 39.35 -6.77
N ARG A 268 25.43 40.30 -7.64
CA ARG A 268 25.63 41.70 -7.29
C ARG A 268 24.81 42.57 -8.20
N PHE A 269 23.94 43.35 -7.61
CA PHE A 269 23.31 44.44 -8.33
C PHE A 269 24.24 45.67 -8.29
N ILE A 270 24.16 46.53 -9.31
CA ILE A 270 24.87 47.83 -9.40
C ILE A 270 23.85 48.98 -9.32
N VAL A 271 24.14 50.08 -8.61
CA VAL A 271 23.27 51.27 -8.56
C VAL A 271 24.02 52.49 -9.12
N SER A 272 23.32 53.28 -9.93
CA SER A 272 23.85 54.50 -10.54
C SER A 272 23.76 55.75 -9.66
N ALA A 273 22.96 55.76 -8.59
CA ALA A 273 22.76 56.92 -7.72
C ALA A 273 22.30 56.54 -6.29
N ARG A 274 22.52 57.44 -5.33
CA ARG A 274 21.94 57.32 -3.97
C ARG A 274 20.46 57.71 -4.00
N MET A 275 19.62 56.96 -3.30
CA MET A 275 18.17 57.18 -3.24
C MET A 275 17.78 57.90 -1.96
N SER A 276 16.78 58.80 -2.01
CA SER A 276 16.14 59.35 -0.81
C SER A 276 15.22 58.30 -0.19
N ILE A 277 15.53 57.86 1.02
CA ILE A 277 14.78 56.81 1.71
C ILE A 277 13.39 57.29 2.11
N GLN A 278 13.30 58.53 2.60
CA GLN A 278 12.04 59.14 2.97
C GLN A 278 11.12 59.31 1.75
N GLY A 279 11.67 59.72 0.60
CA GLY A 279 10.88 59.84 -0.64
C GLY A 279 10.27 58.50 -1.07
N VAL A 280 11.01 57.40 -0.96
CA VAL A 280 10.46 56.06 -1.23
C VAL A 280 9.39 55.68 -0.21
N SER A 281 9.59 55.96 1.08
CA SER A 281 8.57 55.69 2.10
C SER A 281 7.28 56.49 1.88
N GLN A 282 7.37 57.77 1.52
CA GLN A 282 6.20 58.61 1.25
C GLN A 282 5.45 58.14 0.01
N GLU A 283 6.19 57.73 -1.02
CA GLU A 283 5.60 57.19 -2.25
C GLU A 283 4.76 55.94 -1.95
N VAL A 284 5.29 55.00 -1.14
CA VAL A 284 4.54 53.80 -0.72
C VAL A 284 3.27 54.16 0.04
N LEU A 285 3.33 55.13 0.98
CA LEU A 285 2.17 55.57 1.75
C LEU A 285 1.10 56.19 0.85
N ARG A 286 1.50 57.02 -0.12
CA ARG A 286 0.60 57.58 -1.13
C ARG A 286 -0.10 56.50 -1.95
N THR A 287 0.64 55.47 -2.38
CA THR A 287 0.05 54.35 -3.12
C THR A 287 -0.96 53.56 -2.28
N LEU A 288 -0.74 53.41 -0.98
CA LEU A 288 -1.70 52.77 -0.08
C LEU A 288 -2.97 53.63 0.11
N GLU A 289 -2.83 54.96 0.21
CA GLU A 289 -3.96 55.88 0.23
C GLU A 289 -4.81 55.79 -1.06
N GLU A 290 -4.15 55.76 -2.22
CA GLU A 290 -4.81 55.62 -3.52
C GLU A 290 -5.61 54.29 -3.63
N GLN A 291 -5.15 53.24 -2.95
CA GLN A 291 -5.83 51.95 -2.86
C GLN A 291 -6.96 51.92 -1.82
N GLY A 292 -7.21 53.03 -1.12
CA GLY A 292 -8.26 53.15 -0.10
C GLY A 292 -7.90 52.52 1.25
N ILE A 293 -6.62 52.27 1.50
CA ILE A 293 -6.12 51.67 2.76
C ILE A 293 -5.78 52.80 3.73
N ASP A 294 -6.35 52.76 4.94
CA ASP A 294 -6.03 53.73 6.00
C ASP A 294 -4.65 53.44 6.61
N HIS A 295 -3.74 54.40 6.50
CA HIS A 295 -2.36 54.33 6.99
C HIS A 295 -2.16 55.10 8.30
N SER A 296 -3.23 55.55 8.97
CA SER A 296 -3.21 56.29 10.25
C SER A 296 -2.42 55.62 11.38
N SER A 297 -2.19 54.30 11.27
CA SER A 297 -1.39 53.50 12.21
C SER A 297 0.13 53.58 11.99
N ILE A 298 0.62 54.26 10.95
CA ILE A 298 2.05 54.33 10.59
C ILE A 298 2.55 55.77 10.74
N SER A 299 3.58 55.97 11.57
CA SER A 299 4.30 57.25 11.70
C SER A 299 5.72 57.09 11.16
N SER A 300 5.98 57.66 9.98
CA SER A 300 7.32 57.65 9.37
C SER A 300 8.13 58.84 9.89
N MET A 301 9.20 58.56 10.66
CA MET A 301 10.14 59.54 11.22
C MET A 301 11.51 59.44 10.53
N ILE A 302 11.51 59.28 9.20
CA ILE A 302 12.74 59.18 8.39
C ILE A 302 13.24 60.59 8.04
N PRO A 303 14.52 60.95 8.30
CA PRO A 303 15.04 62.29 8.01
C PRO A 303 15.12 62.61 6.50
N GLU A 304 14.72 63.84 6.12
CA GLU A 304 14.65 64.32 4.72
C GLU A 304 15.97 64.29 3.94
N HIS A 305 17.10 64.43 4.64
CA HIS A 305 18.42 64.64 4.01
C HIS A 305 19.24 63.35 3.83
N LEU A 306 18.75 62.20 4.32
CA LEU A 306 19.48 60.94 4.24
C LEU A 306 19.24 60.24 2.90
N THR A 307 20.32 60.06 2.14
CA THR A 307 20.33 59.27 0.91
C THR A 307 21.24 58.06 1.08
N PHE A 308 20.85 56.90 0.54
CA PHE A 308 21.63 55.67 0.64
C PHE A 308 21.62 54.91 -0.71
N PRO A 309 22.72 54.23 -1.08
CA PRO A 309 22.77 53.39 -2.28
C PRO A 309 21.99 52.07 -2.05
N VAL A 310 20.66 52.14 -2.14
CA VAL A 310 19.75 50.97 -2.16
C VAL A 310 18.98 50.94 -3.47
N TYR A 311 18.63 49.75 -3.93
CA TYR A 311 17.64 49.54 -4.99
C TYR A 311 16.28 50.12 -4.60
N LYS A 312 15.87 51.18 -5.31
CA LYS A 312 14.55 51.82 -5.12
C LYS A 312 13.42 50.79 -5.06
N ASN A 313 13.36 49.85 -6.01
CA ASN A 313 12.26 48.90 -6.12
C ASN A 313 12.29 47.83 -5.01
N ALA A 314 13.48 47.31 -4.65
CA ALA A 314 13.57 46.36 -3.54
C ALA A 314 13.16 47.01 -2.22
N LEU A 315 13.63 48.23 -1.97
CA LEU A 315 13.23 49.03 -0.80
C LEU A 315 11.72 49.32 -0.82
N TYR A 316 11.19 49.75 -1.97
CA TYR A 316 9.77 50.03 -2.15
C TYR A 316 8.92 48.81 -1.84
N SER A 317 9.25 47.63 -2.36
CA SER A 317 8.52 46.40 -2.11
C SER A 317 8.61 45.94 -0.65
N ILE A 318 9.78 46.05 -0.02
CA ILE A 318 9.95 45.72 1.40
C ILE A 318 9.07 46.65 2.26
N LEU A 319 9.12 47.96 2.02
CA LEU A 319 8.30 48.94 2.73
C LEU A 319 6.81 48.72 2.47
N TYR A 320 6.41 48.50 1.23
CA TYR A 320 5.01 48.23 0.85
C TYR A 320 4.47 47.00 1.58
N CYS A 321 5.22 45.90 1.62
CA CYS A 321 4.81 44.69 2.34
C CYS A 321 4.69 44.92 3.85
N CYS A 322 5.66 45.63 4.44
CA CYS A 322 5.63 45.94 5.87
C CYS A 322 4.43 46.84 6.19
N TYR A 323 4.19 47.89 5.41
CA TYR A 323 3.09 48.83 5.64
C TYR A 323 1.73 48.16 5.44
N LEU A 324 1.54 47.43 4.34
CA LEU A 324 0.33 46.66 4.08
C LEU A 324 0.02 45.73 5.25
N ARG A 325 1.03 44.99 5.73
CA ARG A 325 0.85 44.05 6.83
C ARG A 325 0.53 44.74 8.16
N ILE A 326 1.11 45.91 8.42
CA ILE A 326 0.76 46.73 9.58
C ILE A 326 -0.71 47.16 9.51
N THR A 327 -1.18 47.60 8.33
CA THR A 327 -2.57 48.05 8.16
C THR A 327 -3.62 46.93 8.26
N GLU A 328 -3.25 45.69 7.95
CA GLU A 328 -4.14 44.52 8.08
C GLU A 328 -4.33 44.05 9.54
N MET A 329 -3.38 44.35 10.43
CA MET A 329 -3.42 43.88 11.82
C MET A 329 -4.42 44.70 12.64
N LYS A 330 -5.48 44.05 13.14
CA LYS A 330 -6.49 44.70 13.99
C LYS A 330 -5.90 45.07 15.37
N GLY A 331 -6.00 46.34 15.75
CA GLY A 331 -5.65 46.83 17.09
C GLY A 331 -4.26 47.44 17.23
N THR A 332 -3.63 47.85 16.12
CA THR A 332 -2.30 48.47 16.11
C THR A 332 -2.30 49.89 16.70
N HIS A 333 -1.48 50.11 17.73
CA HIS A 333 -1.15 51.46 18.20
C HIS A 333 0.15 51.92 17.51
N GLY A 334 0.03 52.91 16.61
CA GLY A 334 1.11 53.71 16.02
C GLY A 334 2.49 53.05 15.90
N VAL A 335 2.78 52.39 14.78
CA VAL A 335 4.13 51.89 14.47
C VAL A 335 5.00 53.04 14.00
N ILE A 336 6.16 53.22 14.64
CA ILE A 336 7.14 54.25 14.28
C ILE A 336 8.19 53.63 13.38
N VAL A 337 8.42 54.24 12.22
CA VAL A 337 9.43 53.82 11.24
C VAL A 337 10.58 54.83 11.28
N GLU A 338 11.75 54.37 11.71
CA GLU A 338 12.96 55.19 11.80
C GLU A 338 14.07 54.61 10.93
N MET A 339 14.97 55.46 10.44
CA MET A 339 16.14 55.05 9.68
C MET A 339 17.39 55.58 10.36
N SER A 340 18.40 54.72 10.52
CA SER A 340 19.73 55.10 10.98
C SER A 340 20.81 54.51 10.07
N GLU A 341 21.96 55.16 9.98
CA GLU A 341 23.15 54.64 9.29
C GLU A 341 24.23 54.33 10.34
N GLN A 342 24.64 53.07 10.44
CA GLN A 342 25.70 52.60 11.34
C GLN A 342 26.69 51.76 10.56
N ASP A 343 27.99 52.05 10.69
CA ASP A 343 29.08 51.32 10.01
C ASP A 343 28.91 51.21 8.49
N GLY A 344 28.33 52.23 7.84
CA GLY A 344 28.07 52.25 6.39
C GLY A 344 26.92 51.32 5.96
N LYS A 345 26.20 50.71 6.91
CA LYS A 345 24.98 49.93 6.67
C LYS A 345 23.76 50.77 7.05
N MET A 346 22.70 50.67 6.25
CA MET A 346 21.42 51.29 6.56
C MET A 346 20.63 50.36 7.47
N GLN A 347 20.09 50.88 8.57
CA GLN A 347 19.21 50.17 9.47
C GLN A 347 17.83 50.82 9.45
N LEU A 348 16.82 50.06 9.05
CA LEU A 348 15.42 50.46 9.10
C LEU A 348 14.79 49.84 10.34
N HIS A 349 14.25 50.66 11.22
CA HIS A 349 13.67 50.24 12.50
C HIS A 349 12.16 50.42 12.48
N PHE A 350 11.44 49.35 12.81
CA PHE A 350 10.00 49.38 13.09
C PHE A 350 9.80 49.17 14.59
N SER A 351 9.41 50.24 15.27
CA SER A 351 9.18 50.23 16.71
C SER A 351 7.68 50.23 17.00
N SER A 352 7.21 49.28 17.81
CA SER A 352 5.81 49.20 18.23
C SER A 352 5.71 48.84 19.72
N LYS A 353 4.69 49.39 20.40
CA LYS A 353 4.37 49.00 21.78
C LYS A 353 3.62 47.67 21.88
N ASP A 354 3.10 47.19 20.76
CA ASP A 354 2.29 45.98 20.67
C ASP A 354 3.10 44.81 20.06
N ALA A 355 2.49 43.63 19.93
CA ALA A 355 3.09 42.44 19.31
C ALA A 355 3.33 42.55 17.79
N THR A 356 3.05 43.71 17.19
CA THR A 356 3.10 43.97 15.74
C THR A 356 4.51 43.81 15.17
N ALA A 357 5.56 44.28 15.85
CA ALA A 357 6.93 44.14 15.34
C ALA A 357 7.40 42.68 15.36
N LYS A 358 6.93 41.89 16.34
CA LYS A 358 7.18 40.44 16.40
C LYS A 358 6.48 39.71 15.26
N ALA A 359 5.22 40.04 15.00
CA ALA A 359 4.46 39.45 13.91
C ALA A 359 5.05 39.80 12.53
N LEU A 360 5.58 41.02 12.36
CA LEU A 360 6.34 41.40 11.16
C LEU A 360 7.65 40.63 11.03
N TYR A 361 8.40 40.46 12.12
CA TYR A 361 9.61 39.64 12.12
C TYR A 361 9.32 38.19 11.73
N GLU A 362 8.30 37.57 12.33
CA GLU A 362 7.89 36.20 12.01
C GLU A 362 7.36 36.07 10.57
N TYR A 363 6.70 37.11 10.06
CA TYR A 363 6.20 37.16 8.69
C TYR A 363 7.34 37.21 7.67
N LEU A 364 8.33 38.09 7.89
CA LEU A 364 9.51 38.23 7.02
C LEU A 364 10.49 37.06 7.17
N SER A 365 10.58 36.46 8.37
CA SER A 365 11.39 35.29 8.67
C SER A 365 10.70 34.00 8.20
N ASP A 366 11.46 32.95 7.92
CA ASP A 366 10.96 31.68 7.36
C ASP A 366 10.12 30.82 8.34
N LYS A 367 9.64 31.41 9.44
CA LYS A 367 8.94 30.73 10.54
C LYS A 367 7.42 30.88 10.52
N ALA A 368 6.84 31.77 9.72
CA ALA A 368 5.39 31.89 9.61
C ALA A 368 4.79 30.81 8.69
N SER A 369 4.75 29.57 9.19
CA SER A 369 3.98 28.47 8.60
C SER A 369 2.56 28.44 9.16
N SER A 370 1.76 29.49 8.99
CA SER A 370 0.28 29.44 9.14
C SER A 370 -0.36 30.81 8.99
N VAL A 371 -0.62 31.26 7.76
CA VAL A 371 -1.72 32.22 7.55
C VAL A 371 -2.94 31.37 7.21
N THR A 372 -3.71 31.01 8.25
CA THR A 372 -5.04 30.40 8.09
C THR A 372 -6.04 31.52 7.82
N GLU A 373 -6.19 31.92 6.55
CA GLU A 373 -7.28 32.81 6.13
C GLU A 373 -8.12 32.19 5.02
N LYS A 374 -9.41 32.54 5.03
CA LYS A 374 -10.51 31.84 4.36
C LYS A 374 -10.73 32.23 2.89
N ASP A 375 -9.93 33.14 2.33
CA ASP A 375 -10.06 33.60 0.95
C ASP A 375 -8.85 33.18 0.11
N SER A 376 -9.07 32.25 -0.83
CA SER A 376 -8.01 31.60 -1.61
C SER A 376 -7.19 32.57 -2.47
N ASP A 377 -7.82 33.63 -2.96
CA ASP A 377 -7.20 34.54 -3.94
C ASP A 377 -6.34 35.60 -3.23
N HIS A 378 -6.79 36.09 -2.08
CA HIS A 378 -6.04 37.05 -1.26
C HIS A 378 -4.81 36.37 -0.62
N VAL A 379 -4.93 35.12 -0.21
CA VAL A 379 -3.81 34.32 0.33
C VAL A 379 -2.74 34.07 -0.74
N PHE A 380 -3.13 33.85 -1.99
CA PHE A 380 -2.18 33.69 -3.10
C PHE A 380 -1.38 34.96 -3.38
N VAL A 381 -2.04 36.12 -3.45
CA VAL A 381 -1.38 37.42 -3.67
C VAL A 381 -0.41 37.75 -2.54
N VAL A 382 -0.80 37.50 -1.28
CA VAL A 382 0.05 37.72 -0.10
C VAL A 382 1.27 36.79 -0.11
N HIS A 383 1.12 35.52 -0.48
CA HIS A 383 2.24 34.58 -0.62
C HIS A 383 3.21 34.97 -1.73
N LEU A 384 2.70 35.47 -2.86
CA LEU A 384 3.52 35.96 -3.98
C LEU A 384 4.35 37.18 -3.56
N LEU A 385 3.71 38.13 -2.88
CA LEU A 385 4.33 39.36 -2.36
C LEU A 385 5.42 39.03 -1.31
N LEU A 386 5.16 38.04 -0.44
CA LEU A 386 6.11 37.58 0.57
C LEU A 386 7.31 36.85 -0.05
N GLY A 387 7.09 36.02 -1.06
CA GLY A 387 8.15 35.35 -1.82
C GLY A 387 9.08 36.35 -2.50
N PHE A 388 8.52 37.42 -3.06
CA PHE A 388 9.29 38.54 -3.62
C PHE A 388 10.16 39.23 -2.58
N VAL A 389 9.61 39.57 -1.41
CA VAL A 389 10.36 40.26 -0.34
C VAL A 389 11.47 39.41 0.24
N ARG A 390 11.23 38.11 0.47
CA ARG A 390 12.27 37.20 0.94
C ARG A 390 13.42 37.09 -0.04
N SER A 391 13.09 36.96 -1.33
CA SER A 391 14.08 36.92 -2.41
C SER A 391 14.88 38.23 -2.51
N ALA A 392 14.21 39.37 -2.32
CA ALA A 392 14.86 40.68 -2.29
C ALA A 392 15.81 40.79 -1.08
N LEU A 393 15.37 40.37 0.11
CA LEU A 393 16.15 40.38 1.34
C LEU A 393 17.39 39.48 1.24
N GLU A 394 17.26 38.27 0.69
CA GLU A 394 18.39 37.35 0.51
C GLU A 394 19.46 37.93 -0.42
N ARG A 395 19.04 38.53 -1.54
CA ARG A 395 19.99 39.03 -2.55
C ARG A 395 20.63 40.38 -2.21
N ILE A 396 19.95 41.24 -1.47
CA ILE A 396 20.57 42.47 -0.94
C ILE A 396 21.36 42.19 0.36
N HIS A 397 21.52 40.92 0.73
CA HIS A 397 22.17 40.45 1.95
C HIS A 397 21.65 41.16 3.20
N ALA A 398 20.34 41.40 3.24
CA ALA A 398 19.72 42.08 4.37
C ALA A 398 19.66 41.16 5.58
N VAL A 399 20.02 41.69 6.75
CA VAL A 399 19.97 40.96 8.02
C VAL A 399 18.78 41.46 8.83
N LEU A 400 17.89 40.55 9.22
CA LEU A 400 16.75 40.81 10.10
C LEU A 400 17.16 40.59 11.56
N ARG A 401 16.96 41.59 12.42
CA ARG A 401 17.13 41.48 13.88
C ARG A 401 15.84 41.88 14.58
N TYR A 402 15.53 41.19 15.67
CA TYR A 402 14.37 41.47 16.51
C TYR A 402 14.85 41.59 17.95
N ASP A 403 14.51 42.72 18.57
CA ASP A 403 14.82 43.03 19.97
C ASP A 403 13.50 43.31 20.70
N ASP A 404 13.36 42.75 21.90
CA ASP A 404 12.18 42.90 22.77
C ASP A 404 12.64 43.46 24.12
N ASP A 405 12.48 44.78 24.29
CA ASP A 405 12.88 45.51 25.49
C ASP A 405 11.64 46.00 26.27
N GLU A 406 11.81 46.36 27.56
CA GLU A 406 10.73 46.92 28.40
C GLU A 406 10.07 48.19 27.81
N SER A 407 10.71 48.85 26.84
CA SER A 407 10.21 50.02 26.12
C SER A 407 9.33 49.72 24.90
N GLY A 408 9.26 48.46 24.45
CA GLY A 408 8.51 48.03 23.27
C GLY A 408 9.30 47.08 22.36
N SER A 409 8.61 46.48 21.39
CA SER A 409 9.20 45.54 20.43
C SER A 409 9.76 46.27 19.20
N ARG A 410 10.97 45.89 18.76
CA ARG A 410 11.69 46.55 17.65
C ARG A 410 12.19 45.53 16.63
N LEU A 411 11.75 45.70 15.38
CA LEU A 411 12.29 44.99 14.22
C LEU A 411 13.30 45.89 13.52
N THR A 412 14.51 45.38 13.27
CA THR A 412 15.57 46.08 12.55
C THR A 412 15.93 45.31 11.27
N ILE A 413 15.82 45.97 10.12
CA ILE A 413 16.27 45.46 8.82
C ILE A 413 17.57 46.17 8.46
N ILE A 414 18.67 45.42 8.36
CA ILE A 414 20.00 45.95 8.05
C ILE A 414 20.29 45.71 6.57
N PHE A 415 20.58 46.77 5.83
CA PHE A 415 20.90 46.76 4.40
C PHE A 415 22.39 47.03 4.18
N GLU A 416 23.02 46.21 3.34
CA GLU A 416 24.38 46.50 2.85
C GLU A 416 24.33 47.52 1.70
N PRO A 417 25.33 48.42 1.60
CA PRO A 417 25.38 49.41 0.53
C PRO A 417 25.59 48.73 -0.81
N ALA A 418 24.74 49.04 -1.78
CA ALA A 418 24.93 48.56 -3.14
C ALA A 418 26.15 49.23 -3.79
N VAL A 419 26.82 48.51 -4.70
CA VAL A 419 28.03 49.00 -5.36
C VAL A 419 27.67 50.18 -6.27
N LEU A 420 28.24 51.34 -5.97
CA LEU A 420 28.15 52.53 -6.81
C LEU A 420 29.21 52.45 -7.90
N THR A 421 28.80 52.42 -9.17
CA THR A 421 29.71 52.68 -10.29
C THR A 421 30.03 54.18 -10.32
N VAL A 422 31.09 54.57 -9.63
CA VAL A 422 31.78 55.82 -9.97
C VAL A 422 32.61 55.47 -11.19
N ALA A 423 32.35 56.12 -12.33
CA ALA A 423 33.13 55.95 -13.56
C ALA A 423 34.58 56.40 -13.30
N GLY A 424 35.40 55.49 -12.79
CA GLY A 424 36.83 55.67 -12.60
C GLY A 424 37.55 55.08 -13.80
N GLU A 425 38.17 55.94 -14.59
CA GLU A 425 39.08 55.59 -15.68
C GLU A 425 40.26 54.76 -15.14
N GLN A 426 40.23 53.43 -15.27
CA GLN A 426 41.45 52.62 -15.28
C GLN A 426 41.40 51.58 -16.41
N GLY A 427 42.52 51.49 -17.14
CA GLY A 427 42.66 50.91 -18.47
C GLY A 427 42.05 49.51 -18.63
N LYS A 428 40.95 49.46 -19.38
CA LYS A 428 40.25 48.24 -19.79
C LYS A 428 41.13 47.41 -20.73
N LYS A 429 41.05 46.09 -20.61
CA LYS A 429 41.77 45.15 -21.51
C LYS A 429 41.08 45.13 -22.88
N THR A 430 41.86 45.03 -23.95
CA THR A 430 41.32 45.04 -25.31
C THR A 430 40.82 43.66 -25.72
N VAL A 431 39.60 43.58 -26.25
CA VAL A 431 38.97 42.37 -26.80
C VAL A 431 38.64 42.62 -28.26
N LEU A 432 39.06 41.71 -29.14
CA LEU A 432 38.74 41.75 -30.56
C LEU A 432 37.49 40.91 -30.81
N LEU A 433 36.42 41.56 -31.28
CA LEU A 433 35.13 40.95 -31.55
C LEU A 433 34.99 40.64 -33.03
N LEU A 434 34.92 39.35 -33.36
CA LEU A 434 34.80 38.86 -34.72
C LEU A 434 33.32 38.66 -35.09
N GLU A 435 32.63 39.75 -35.43
CA GLU A 435 31.21 39.74 -35.81
C GLU A 435 30.94 40.76 -36.92
N ASP A 436 30.33 40.30 -38.01
CA ASP A 436 30.07 41.11 -39.22
C ASP A 436 28.77 41.92 -39.13
N ARG A 437 27.94 41.70 -38.10
CA ARG A 437 26.67 42.40 -37.92
C ARG A 437 26.81 43.52 -36.91
N ASP A 438 26.72 44.76 -37.38
CA ASP A 438 26.90 45.99 -36.58
C ASP A 438 25.99 46.05 -35.34
N GLU A 439 24.78 45.51 -35.42
CA GLU A 439 23.84 45.46 -34.29
C GLU A 439 24.33 44.56 -33.14
N MET A 440 24.91 43.41 -33.49
CA MET A 440 25.48 42.46 -32.53
C MET A 440 26.79 42.99 -31.97
N THR A 441 27.60 43.63 -32.80
CA THR A 441 28.82 44.32 -32.36
C THR A 441 28.51 45.40 -31.35
N TRP A 442 27.50 46.24 -31.61
CA TRP A 442 27.09 47.30 -30.70
C TRP A 442 26.62 46.72 -29.36
N LEU A 443 25.75 45.71 -29.39
CA LEU A 443 25.23 45.07 -28.18
C LEU A 443 26.34 44.45 -27.31
N ILE A 444 27.22 43.65 -27.93
CA ILE A 444 28.31 42.97 -27.24
C ILE A 444 29.35 43.97 -26.72
N SER A 445 29.65 45.01 -27.50
CA SER A 445 30.55 46.08 -27.07
C SER A 445 29.99 46.83 -25.86
N ASN A 446 28.68 47.07 -25.81
CA ASN A 446 28.03 47.76 -24.71
C ASN A 446 27.95 46.88 -23.45
N PHE A 447 27.74 45.57 -23.63
CA PHE A 447 27.70 44.61 -22.52
C PHE A 447 29.07 44.40 -21.86
N LEU A 448 30.13 44.42 -22.66
CA LEU A 448 31.51 44.27 -22.20
C LEU A 448 32.18 45.61 -21.89
N ALA A 449 31.50 46.73 -22.14
CA ALA A 449 32.07 48.07 -22.03
C ALA A 449 32.59 48.34 -20.63
N ASP A 450 31.99 47.78 -19.58
CA ASP A 450 32.39 48.03 -18.18
C ASP A 450 33.76 47.43 -17.82
N GLU A 451 34.18 46.36 -18.50
CA GLU A 451 35.41 45.63 -18.19
C GLU A 451 36.47 45.64 -19.32
N TYR A 452 36.07 45.84 -20.59
CA TYR A 452 36.92 45.66 -21.77
C TYR A 452 36.76 46.80 -22.80
N VAL A 453 37.82 47.05 -23.59
CA VAL A 453 37.76 47.86 -24.82
C VAL A 453 37.50 46.91 -25.99
N VAL A 454 36.32 46.97 -26.60
CA VAL A 454 35.94 46.07 -27.68
C VAL A 454 36.24 46.72 -29.04
N HIS A 455 37.02 46.04 -29.88
CA HIS A 455 37.28 46.43 -31.28
C HIS A 455 36.69 45.40 -32.23
N GLN A 456 35.85 45.84 -33.16
CA GLN A 456 35.27 44.99 -34.20
C GLN A 456 36.34 44.61 -35.22
N VAL A 457 36.36 43.34 -35.60
CA VAL A 457 37.26 42.84 -36.64
C VAL A 457 36.48 41.96 -37.61
N ASN A 458 36.52 42.30 -38.90
CA ASN A 458 35.71 41.65 -39.93
C ASN A 458 36.37 40.36 -40.49
N SER A 459 37.54 39.98 -39.98
CA SER A 459 38.32 38.81 -40.44
C SER A 459 39.37 38.43 -39.41
N VAL A 460 39.60 37.13 -39.23
CA VAL A 460 40.59 36.61 -38.29
C VAL A 460 42.00 37.10 -38.67
N GLN A 461 42.29 37.29 -39.96
CA GLN A 461 43.56 37.85 -40.42
C GLN A 461 43.76 39.32 -39.98
N LEU A 462 42.71 40.14 -40.06
CA LEU A 462 42.75 41.55 -39.62
C LEU A 462 42.84 41.72 -38.09
N GLY A 463 42.60 40.64 -37.32
CA GLY A 463 42.66 40.68 -35.85
C GLY A 463 44.03 40.29 -35.29
N PHE A 464 44.92 39.74 -36.13
CA PHE A 464 46.29 39.40 -35.75
C PHE A 464 47.34 40.40 -36.27
N ASP A 465 46.97 41.26 -37.22
CA ASP A 465 47.73 42.45 -37.66
C ASP A 465 47.47 43.64 -36.71
#